data_AF-A0A4Q5LTP5-F1
#
_entry.id   AF-A0A4Q5LTP5-F1
#
_cell.length_a   1.000
_cell.length_b   1.000
_cell.length_c   1.000
_cell.angle_alpha   90.00
_cell.angle_beta   90.00
_cell.angle_gamma   90.00
#
_symmetry.space_group_name_H-M   'P 1'
#
loop_
_entity.id
_entity.type
_entity.pdbx_description
1 polymer ?
#
loop_
_entity_poly.entity_id
_entity_poly.type
_entity_poly.pdbx_seq_one_letter_code
_entity_poly.pdbx_strand_id
1 'polypeptide(L)'
;MKNILLFAIFSVSTITAHSQNNLEKISASILNEGKKLYKSEMASWYGTDVLLAKYENKRQNTRGYFSYMDGSVAKCLFFSKAETPKVILTIAFDSTYNTNTALVDTSARSFSSKEKDLYTIRQTAFSTLTTDTLFKRYMKTNLNIIPLIDKGEKKVYILTGPENNGVVIFGNDYLLTFDNQNKLIEKKKLHKSLISMPFNGEEDAMSMHTHLKEMEDYITPTDICTLLLYGKFAKWKQHIVVSDKYVSVWDCKTEKLAILTKEAWEKIYKGDNKN
;
A
#
# COMPACT_ATOMS: atom_id res chain seq x y z
N MET A 1 17.31 26.26 61.16
CA MET A 1 17.34 24.79 60.98
C MET A 1 16.15 24.40 60.13
N LYS A 2 16.38 23.63 59.04
CA LYS A 2 15.52 22.57 58.46
C LYS A 2 14.00 22.88 58.27
N ASN A 3 13.36 22.77 57.11
CA ASN A 3 13.55 21.83 56.01
C ASN A 3 12.98 22.36 54.68
N ILE A 4 13.79 22.17 53.65
CA ILE A 4 13.43 22.01 52.24
C ILE A 4 12.62 20.72 52.09
N LEU A 5 11.47 20.74 51.41
CA LEU A 5 11.07 19.74 50.40
C LEU A 5 9.69 20.12 49.81
N LEU A 6 9.67 20.81 48.68
CA LEU A 6 8.48 20.86 47.83
C LEU A 6 8.91 20.92 46.36
N PHE A 7 9.49 19.83 45.85
CA PHE A 7 9.79 19.70 44.42
C PHE A 7 9.91 18.22 44.06
N ALA A 8 8.78 17.57 43.73
CA ALA A 8 8.79 16.26 43.06
C ALA A 8 7.40 15.86 42.52
N ILE A 9 6.66 16.74 41.82
CA ILE A 9 5.51 16.29 41.00
C ILE A 9 5.44 17.14 39.72
N PHE A 10 6.39 16.94 38.79
CA PHE A 10 6.25 17.45 37.41
C PHE A 10 6.99 16.62 36.35
N SER A 11 7.20 15.32 36.61
CA SER A 11 8.03 14.45 35.76
C SER A 11 7.27 13.32 35.03
N VAL A 12 5.93 13.28 35.08
CA VAL A 12 5.14 12.21 34.41
C VAL A 12 4.49 12.67 33.09
N SER A 13 4.48 13.98 32.78
CA SER A 13 3.87 14.53 31.57
C SER A 13 4.76 14.51 30.31
N THR A 14 6.06 14.20 30.44
CA THR A 14 6.98 14.17 29.29
C THR A 14 6.96 12.84 28.53
N ILE A 15 6.62 11.73 29.20
CA ILE A 15 6.61 10.38 28.60
C ILE A 15 5.44 10.22 27.62
N THR A 16 4.26 10.75 27.96
CA THR A 16 3.07 10.68 27.11
C THR A 16 3.21 11.53 25.85
N ALA A 17 3.78 12.74 25.96
CA ALA A 17 4.05 13.61 24.82
C ALA A 17 5.11 13.02 23.87
N HIS A 18 6.13 12.33 24.40
CA HIS A 18 7.16 11.70 23.58
C HIS A 18 6.64 10.45 22.83
N SER A 19 5.79 9.64 23.47
CA SER A 19 5.14 8.50 22.83
C SER A 19 4.20 8.92 21.70
N GLN A 20 3.41 9.98 21.89
CA GLN A 20 2.50 10.51 20.87
C GLN A 20 3.25 10.99 19.62
N ASN A 21 4.35 11.73 19.80
CA ASN A 21 5.19 12.22 18.70
C ASN A 21 5.81 11.05 17.90
N ASN A 22 6.15 9.94 18.56
CA ASN A 22 6.63 8.74 17.85
C ASN A 22 5.54 8.09 17.00
N LEU A 23 4.32 7.94 17.53
CA LEU A 23 3.19 7.37 16.80
C LEU A 23 2.79 8.22 15.59
N GLU A 24 2.89 9.55 15.69
CA GLU A 24 2.65 10.45 14.56
C GLU A 24 3.69 10.25 13.44
N LYS A 25 4.97 10.06 13.78
CA LYS A 25 6.02 9.75 12.80
C LYS A 25 5.79 8.40 12.12
N ILE A 26 5.38 7.38 12.90
CA ILE A 26 5.05 6.05 12.39
C ILE A 26 3.85 6.14 11.43
N SER A 27 2.77 6.81 11.84
CA SER A 27 1.58 7.06 11.02
C SER A 27 1.95 7.78 9.72
N ALA A 28 2.74 8.85 9.79
CA ALA A 28 3.18 9.60 8.62
C ALA A 28 4.02 8.74 7.66
N SER A 29 4.88 7.87 8.18
CA SER A 29 5.68 6.94 7.38
C SER A 29 4.81 5.93 6.64
N ILE A 30 3.89 5.27 7.36
CA ILE A 30 2.95 4.30 6.79
C ILE A 30 2.07 4.96 5.72
N LEU A 31 1.53 6.14 6.02
CA LEU A 31 0.67 6.89 5.11
C LEU A 31 1.43 7.30 3.84
N ASN A 32 2.64 7.81 3.99
CA ASN A 32 3.46 8.21 2.85
C ASN A 32 3.80 7.01 1.95
N GLU A 33 4.18 5.88 2.53
CA GLU A 33 4.47 4.66 1.77
C GLU A 33 3.21 4.12 1.08
N GLY A 34 2.10 4.02 1.80
CA GLY A 34 0.81 3.58 1.24
C GLY A 34 0.31 4.48 0.11
N LYS A 35 0.50 5.81 0.22
CA LYS A 35 0.16 6.76 -0.85
C LYS A 35 1.05 6.61 -2.09
N LYS A 36 2.32 6.21 -1.95
CA LYS A 36 3.18 5.90 -3.11
C LYS A 36 2.70 4.64 -3.82
N LEU A 37 2.37 3.59 -3.06
CA LEU A 37 1.80 2.36 -3.61
C LEU A 37 0.50 2.66 -4.35
N TYR A 38 -0.41 3.39 -3.72
CA TYR A 38 -1.68 3.81 -4.32
C TYR A 38 -1.49 4.54 -5.65
N LYS A 39 -0.57 5.51 -5.73
CA LYS A 39 -0.31 6.24 -6.98
C LYS A 39 0.23 5.33 -8.09
N SER A 40 1.13 4.40 -7.74
CA SER A 40 1.64 3.41 -8.68
C SER A 40 0.51 2.50 -9.20
N GLU A 41 -0.35 2.04 -8.30
CA GLU A 41 -1.47 1.16 -8.63
C GLU A 41 -2.54 1.86 -9.45
N MET A 42 -2.87 3.12 -9.15
CA MET A 42 -3.79 3.92 -9.96
C MET A 42 -3.27 4.08 -11.39
N ALA A 43 -1.97 4.35 -11.58
CA ALA A 43 -1.39 4.40 -12.91
C ALA A 43 -1.47 3.04 -13.63
N SER A 44 -1.19 1.95 -12.92
CA SER A 44 -1.30 0.59 -13.46
C SER A 44 -2.73 0.20 -13.85
N TRP A 45 -3.71 0.52 -13.00
CA TRP A 45 -5.11 0.23 -13.22
C TRP A 45 -5.61 0.98 -14.47
N TYR A 46 -5.56 2.31 -14.44
CA TYR A 46 -6.07 3.12 -15.55
C TYR A 46 -5.21 3.00 -16.81
N GLY A 47 -3.91 2.74 -16.68
CA GLY A 47 -3.05 2.44 -17.81
C GLY A 47 -3.46 1.13 -18.49
N THR A 48 -3.84 0.12 -17.72
CA THR A 48 -4.35 -1.15 -18.27
C THR A 48 -5.69 -0.93 -18.97
N ASP A 49 -6.60 -0.13 -18.41
CA ASP A 49 -7.86 0.22 -19.07
C ASP A 49 -7.62 0.88 -20.43
N VAL A 50 -6.67 1.82 -20.50
CA VAL A 50 -6.30 2.49 -21.76
C VAL A 50 -5.67 1.51 -22.76
N LEU A 51 -4.76 0.63 -22.32
CA LEU A 51 -4.17 -0.42 -23.17
C LEU A 51 -5.27 -1.30 -23.79
N LEU A 52 -6.19 -1.79 -22.96
CA LEU A 52 -7.26 -2.70 -23.38
C LEU A 52 -8.27 -2.02 -24.30
N ALA A 53 -8.61 -0.76 -24.05
CA ALA A 53 -9.62 -0.04 -24.82
C ALA A 53 -9.09 0.47 -26.17
N LYS A 54 -7.81 0.87 -26.25
CA LYS A 54 -7.30 1.67 -27.39
C LYS A 54 -6.10 1.05 -28.13
N TYR A 55 -5.42 0.05 -27.56
CA TYR A 55 -4.11 -0.42 -28.07
C TYR A 55 -4.01 -1.95 -28.14
N GLU A 56 -4.99 -2.61 -28.74
CA GLU A 56 -5.07 -4.08 -28.86
C GLU A 56 -3.81 -4.69 -29.52
N ASN A 57 -3.23 -4.03 -30.53
CA ASN A 57 -1.98 -4.48 -31.16
C ASN A 57 -0.80 -4.47 -30.18
N LYS A 58 -0.73 -3.50 -29.26
CA LYS A 58 0.30 -3.45 -28.22
C LYS A 58 0.05 -4.53 -27.18
N ARG A 59 -1.22 -4.72 -26.78
CA ARG A 59 -1.64 -5.73 -25.80
C ARG A 59 -1.15 -7.13 -26.16
N GLN A 60 -1.27 -7.52 -27.43
CA GLN A 60 -0.81 -8.83 -27.90
C GLN A 60 0.70 -9.05 -27.71
N ASN A 61 1.50 -7.99 -27.80
CA ASN A 61 2.95 -8.04 -27.60
C ASN A 61 3.38 -7.73 -26.15
N THR A 62 2.48 -7.30 -25.28
CA THR A 62 2.78 -7.00 -23.87
C THR A 62 3.07 -8.28 -23.08
N ARG A 63 4.23 -8.32 -22.42
CA ARG A 63 4.57 -9.35 -21.42
C ARG A 63 4.12 -8.97 -20.02
N GLY A 64 4.16 -7.68 -19.70
CA GLY A 64 3.76 -7.15 -18.41
C GLY A 64 3.91 -5.63 -18.36
N TYR A 65 3.68 -5.09 -17.17
CA TYR A 65 3.78 -3.67 -16.89
C TYR A 65 4.42 -3.42 -15.52
N PHE A 66 4.80 -2.17 -15.30
CA PHE A 66 5.01 -1.60 -13.97
C PHE A 66 4.76 -0.09 -14.03
N SER A 67 4.52 0.50 -12.87
CA SER A 67 4.27 1.93 -12.77
C SER A 67 5.22 2.58 -11.78
N TYR A 68 5.44 3.89 -11.94
CA TYR A 68 6.28 4.68 -11.05
C TYR A 68 5.96 6.17 -11.18
N MET A 69 6.34 6.93 -10.15
CA MET A 69 6.27 8.39 -10.17
C MET A 69 7.52 8.99 -10.79
N ASP A 70 7.32 9.95 -11.68
CA ASP A 70 8.34 10.83 -12.24
C ASP A 70 7.98 12.29 -11.91
N GLY A 71 8.52 12.79 -10.79
CA GLY A 71 8.02 14.01 -10.16
C GLY A 71 6.54 13.85 -9.76
N SER A 72 5.68 14.74 -10.26
CA SER A 72 4.23 14.69 -10.05
C SER A 72 3.49 13.80 -11.05
N VAL A 73 4.15 13.30 -12.09
CA VAL A 73 3.54 12.52 -13.17
C VAL A 73 3.61 11.04 -12.84
N ALA A 74 2.47 10.36 -12.87
CA ALA A 74 2.40 8.92 -12.69
C ALA A 74 2.53 8.23 -14.06
N LYS A 75 3.50 7.34 -14.22
CA LYS A 75 3.76 6.63 -15.48
C LYS A 75 3.44 5.15 -15.31
N CYS A 76 2.62 4.62 -16.22
CA CYS A 76 2.44 3.19 -16.42
C CYS A 76 3.13 2.76 -17.71
N LEU A 77 4.00 1.77 -17.61
CA LEU A 77 4.82 1.30 -18.71
C LEU A 77 4.49 -0.16 -19.02
N PHE A 78 4.34 -0.49 -20.30
CA PHE A 78 4.19 -1.85 -20.79
C PHE A 78 5.42 -2.27 -21.61
N PHE A 79 5.89 -3.49 -21.36
CA PHE A 79 7.08 -4.03 -22.00
C PHE A 79 6.79 -5.30 -22.79
N SER A 80 7.58 -5.53 -23.86
CA SER A 80 7.36 -6.58 -24.86
C SER A 80 7.69 -7.99 -24.37
N LYS A 81 7.17 -9.01 -25.06
CA LYS A 81 7.50 -10.45 -24.90
C LYS A 81 8.87 -10.89 -25.45
N ALA A 82 9.63 -9.99 -26.07
CA ALA A 82 10.95 -10.30 -26.62
C ALA A 82 11.95 -10.78 -25.54
N GLU A 83 12.94 -11.57 -25.94
CA GLU A 83 14.02 -12.07 -25.07
C GLU A 83 14.76 -10.94 -24.36
N THR A 84 14.97 -9.82 -25.05
CA THR A 84 15.36 -8.54 -24.46
C THR A 84 14.18 -7.59 -24.50
N PRO A 85 13.39 -7.46 -23.41
CA PRO A 85 12.19 -6.64 -23.41
C PRO A 85 12.50 -5.17 -23.68
N LYS A 86 11.66 -4.56 -24.50
CA LYS A 86 11.62 -3.12 -24.73
C LYS A 86 10.32 -2.54 -24.20
N VAL A 87 10.37 -1.27 -23.85
CA VAL A 87 9.16 -0.47 -23.64
C VAL A 87 8.43 -0.38 -24.97
N ILE A 88 7.12 -0.64 -24.98
CA ILE A 88 6.30 -0.59 -26.20
C ILE A 88 5.09 0.33 -26.10
N LEU A 89 4.77 0.75 -24.87
CA LEU A 89 3.73 1.71 -24.53
C LEU A 89 4.07 2.34 -23.18
N THR A 90 4.00 3.66 -23.09
CA THR A 90 4.02 4.41 -21.83
C THR A 90 2.78 5.29 -21.78
N ILE A 91 2.08 5.26 -20.65
CA ILE A 91 0.91 6.09 -20.38
C ILE A 91 1.23 6.94 -19.17
N ALA A 92 1.12 8.25 -19.30
CA ALA A 92 1.43 9.22 -18.27
C ALA A 92 0.17 9.97 -17.84
N PHE A 93 -0.01 10.07 -16.53
CA PHE A 93 -1.16 10.69 -15.89
C PHE A 93 -0.72 11.86 -15.01
N ASP A 94 -1.55 12.89 -14.98
CA ASP A 94 -1.54 13.88 -13.90
C ASP A 94 -2.22 13.30 -12.63
N SER A 95 -2.41 14.13 -11.61
CA SER A 95 -3.01 13.69 -10.35
C SER A 95 -4.48 13.25 -10.44
N THR A 96 -5.16 13.52 -11.56
CA THR A 96 -6.56 13.13 -11.78
C THR A 96 -6.71 11.71 -12.32
N TYR A 97 -5.63 11.14 -12.88
CA TYR A 97 -5.66 9.84 -13.56
C TYR A 97 -6.72 9.72 -14.68
N ASN A 98 -7.11 10.84 -15.28
CA ASN A 98 -8.13 10.85 -16.32
C ASN A 98 -7.62 10.17 -17.61
N THR A 99 -8.25 9.06 -17.99
CA THR A 99 -7.88 8.24 -19.17
C THR A 99 -8.14 8.92 -20.51
N ASN A 100 -8.92 10.01 -20.53
CA ASN A 100 -9.19 10.78 -21.74
C ASN A 100 -8.11 11.83 -22.04
N THR A 101 -7.40 12.30 -21.01
CA THR A 101 -6.34 13.32 -21.13
C THR A 101 -4.94 12.76 -20.88
N ALA A 102 -4.83 11.46 -20.58
CA ALA A 102 -3.56 10.78 -20.40
C ALA A 102 -2.67 10.91 -21.65
N LEU A 103 -1.38 11.19 -21.42
CA LEU A 103 -0.40 11.25 -22.50
C LEU A 103 0.07 9.85 -22.82
N VAL A 104 0.05 9.47 -24.10
CA VAL A 104 0.42 8.13 -24.54
C VAL A 104 1.58 8.18 -25.51
N ASP A 105 2.63 7.42 -25.21
CA ASP A 105 3.78 7.20 -26.08
C ASP A 105 3.84 5.74 -26.50
N THR A 106 3.70 5.49 -27.80
CA THR A 106 3.72 4.15 -28.41
C THR A 106 5.08 3.77 -29.00
N SER A 107 6.10 4.62 -28.87
CA SER A 107 7.43 4.38 -29.43
C SER A 107 8.12 3.23 -28.70
N ALA A 108 8.77 2.35 -29.48
CA ALA A 108 9.55 1.27 -28.91
C ALA A 108 10.92 1.79 -28.47
N ARG A 109 11.30 1.58 -27.22
CA ARG A 109 12.58 2.03 -26.68
C ARG A 109 13.15 1.09 -25.62
N SER A 110 14.45 1.21 -25.38
CA SER A 110 15.08 0.55 -24.23
C SER A 110 14.60 1.18 -22.92
N PHE A 111 14.68 0.41 -21.83
CA PHE A 111 14.51 0.95 -20.49
C PHE A 111 15.58 2.00 -20.19
N SER A 112 15.18 3.08 -19.53
CA SER A 112 16.09 3.94 -18.77
C SER A 112 16.72 3.17 -17.60
N SER A 113 17.75 3.75 -16.96
CA SER A 113 18.40 3.11 -15.81
C SER A 113 17.42 2.82 -14.66
N LYS A 114 16.55 3.78 -14.31
CA LYS A 114 15.53 3.60 -13.27
C LYS A 114 14.51 2.52 -13.64
N GLU A 115 14.03 2.50 -14.88
CA GLU A 115 13.08 1.49 -15.35
C GLU A 115 13.72 0.09 -15.40
N LYS A 116 15.01 0.01 -15.72
CA LYS A 116 15.74 -1.27 -15.70
C LYS A 116 15.86 -1.83 -14.29
N ASP A 117 16.07 -0.98 -13.28
CA ASP A 117 16.06 -1.41 -11.88
C ASP A 117 14.67 -1.90 -11.43
N LEU A 118 13.61 -1.13 -11.71
CA LEU A 118 12.23 -1.53 -11.42
C LEU A 118 11.85 -2.85 -12.10
N TYR A 119 12.22 -3.00 -13.38
CA TYR A 119 12.04 -4.24 -14.12
C TYR A 119 12.80 -5.39 -13.45
N THR A 120 14.07 -5.19 -13.10
CA THR A 120 14.90 -6.24 -12.51
C THR A 120 14.32 -6.76 -11.19
N ILE A 121 14.00 -5.86 -10.24
CA ILE A 121 13.43 -6.29 -8.95
C ILE A 121 12.05 -6.92 -9.12
N ARG A 122 11.24 -6.45 -10.08
CA ARG A 122 9.95 -7.04 -10.43
C ARG A 122 10.11 -8.48 -10.94
N GLN A 123 11.04 -8.71 -11.86
CA GLN A 123 11.26 -10.04 -12.43
C GLN A 123 11.78 -11.01 -11.37
N THR A 124 12.67 -10.56 -10.50
CA THR A 124 13.12 -11.34 -9.34
C THR A 124 11.94 -11.68 -8.44
N ALA A 125 11.11 -10.70 -8.08
CA ALA A 125 9.92 -10.93 -7.26
C ALA A 125 8.93 -11.90 -7.93
N PHE A 126 8.73 -11.81 -9.25
CA PHE A 126 7.88 -12.75 -10.00
C PHE A 126 8.45 -14.18 -9.93
N SER A 127 9.75 -14.35 -10.16
CA SER A 127 10.40 -15.67 -10.05
C SER A 127 10.26 -16.24 -8.63
N THR A 128 10.54 -15.43 -7.62
CA THR A 128 10.40 -15.79 -6.20
C THR A 128 8.95 -16.16 -5.86
N LEU A 129 7.97 -15.38 -6.32
CA LEU A 129 6.54 -15.65 -6.15
C LEU A 129 6.11 -17.01 -6.72
N THR A 130 6.72 -17.44 -7.82
CA THR A 130 6.37 -18.70 -8.50
C THR A 130 7.07 -19.95 -7.93
N THR A 131 8.15 -19.78 -7.17
CA THR A 131 9.03 -20.88 -6.75
C THR A 131 9.02 -21.10 -5.24
N ASP A 132 8.71 -20.07 -4.46
CA ASP A 132 8.74 -20.09 -3.01
C ASP A 132 7.37 -20.41 -2.40
N THR A 133 7.34 -21.28 -1.39
CA THR A 133 6.12 -21.73 -0.72
C THR A 133 5.58 -20.72 0.30
N LEU A 134 6.32 -19.65 0.60
CA LEU A 134 5.87 -18.54 1.45
C LEU A 134 4.59 -17.88 0.91
N PHE A 135 4.47 -17.80 -0.42
CA PHE A 135 3.39 -17.08 -1.09
C PHE A 135 2.17 -17.97 -1.27
N LYS A 136 1.05 -17.54 -0.70
CA LYS A 136 -0.21 -18.29 -0.75
C LYS A 136 -1.13 -17.66 -1.79
N ARG A 137 -1.81 -18.52 -2.54
CA ARG A 137 -2.85 -18.13 -3.49
C ARG A 137 -4.19 -18.57 -2.95
N TYR A 138 -5.18 -17.67 -3.02
CA TYR A 138 -6.55 -17.94 -2.62
C TYR A 138 -7.44 -17.91 -3.86
N MET A 139 -8.49 -18.74 -3.87
CA MET A 139 -9.47 -18.74 -4.96
C MET A 139 -10.11 -17.36 -5.10
N LYS A 140 -10.41 -16.93 -6.34
CA LYS A 140 -11.05 -15.64 -6.66
C LYS A 140 -10.21 -14.42 -6.26
N THR A 141 -8.89 -14.58 -6.17
CA THR A 141 -7.95 -13.52 -5.84
C THR A 141 -6.75 -13.56 -6.77
N ASN A 142 -6.12 -12.40 -7.00
CA ASN A 142 -4.88 -12.29 -7.74
C ASN A 142 -3.81 -11.58 -6.92
N LEU A 143 -2.58 -12.04 -7.07
CA LEU A 143 -1.41 -11.39 -6.49
C LEU A 143 -0.86 -10.39 -7.50
N ASN A 144 -0.92 -9.10 -7.15
CA ASN A 144 -0.31 -8.03 -7.93
C ASN A 144 1.07 -7.68 -7.38
N ILE A 145 2.06 -7.62 -8.26
CA ILE A 145 3.45 -7.28 -7.90
C ILE A 145 3.64 -5.78 -8.17
N ILE A 146 4.17 -5.05 -7.20
CA ILE A 146 4.32 -3.59 -7.26
C ILE A 146 5.76 -3.21 -6.90
N PRO A 147 6.64 -2.99 -7.89
CA PRO A 147 7.99 -2.52 -7.62
C PRO A 147 7.97 -1.04 -7.23
N LEU A 148 8.74 -0.69 -6.21
CA LEU A 148 8.88 0.67 -5.70
C LEU A 148 10.36 0.96 -5.45
N ILE A 149 10.84 2.08 -6.00
CA ILE A 149 12.15 2.64 -5.71
C ILE A 149 11.94 4.06 -5.21
N ASP A 150 12.30 4.32 -3.96
CA ASP A 150 12.20 5.63 -3.35
C ASP A 150 13.41 5.90 -2.45
N LYS A 151 14.02 7.07 -2.60
CA LYS A 151 15.18 7.51 -1.79
C LYS A 151 16.32 6.47 -1.71
N GLY A 152 16.53 5.70 -2.78
CA GLY A 152 17.55 4.65 -2.85
C GLY A 152 17.11 3.28 -2.29
N GLU A 153 16.00 3.21 -1.57
CA GLU A 153 15.42 1.94 -1.13
C GLU A 153 14.70 1.25 -2.29
N LYS A 154 14.91 -0.07 -2.42
CA LYS A 154 14.31 -0.90 -3.45
C LYS A 154 13.42 -1.95 -2.80
N LYS A 155 12.12 -1.86 -3.05
CA LYS A 155 11.10 -2.74 -2.47
C LYS A 155 10.19 -3.28 -3.56
N VAL A 156 9.64 -4.46 -3.34
CA VAL A 156 8.51 -4.96 -4.11
C VAL A 156 7.43 -5.39 -3.14
N TYR A 157 6.27 -4.76 -3.25
CA TYR A 157 5.08 -5.20 -2.55
C TYR A 157 4.33 -6.20 -3.41
N ILE A 158 3.72 -7.20 -2.78
CA ILE A 158 2.82 -8.14 -3.44
C ILE A 158 1.49 -8.04 -2.72
N LEU A 159 0.49 -7.48 -3.39
CA LEU A 159 -0.84 -7.23 -2.83
C LEU A 159 -1.82 -8.30 -3.33
N THR A 160 -2.74 -8.72 -2.47
CA THR A 160 -3.86 -9.57 -2.89
C THR A 160 -5.06 -8.72 -3.27
N GLY A 161 -5.44 -8.75 -4.55
CA GLY A 161 -6.63 -8.09 -5.08
C GLY A 161 -7.75 -9.09 -5.39
N PRO A 162 -9.02 -8.65 -5.37
CA PRO A 162 -10.15 -9.50 -5.75
C PRO A 162 -10.23 -9.70 -7.28
N GLU A 163 -10.72 -10.86 -7.70
CA GLU A 163 -11.11 -11.09 -9.11
C GLU A 163 -12.50 -10.57 -9.44
N ASN A 164 -13.36 -10.44 -8.42
CA ASN A 164 -14.75 -10.03 -8.59
C ASN A 164 -14.97 -8.63 -8.03
N ASN A 165 -15.94 -7.91 -8.60
CA ASN A 165 -16.41 -6.63 -8.07
C ASN A 165 -17.20 -6.83 -6.77
N GLY A 166 -17.39 -5.74 -6.02
CA GLY A 166 -18.22 -5.72 -4.82
C GLY A 166 -17.57 -6.34 -3.58
N VAL A 167 -16.25 -6.51 -3.58
CA VAL A 167 -15.49 -7.02 -2.44
C VAL A 167 -14.18 -6.25 -2.27
N VAL A 168 -13.81 -5.98 -1.03
CA VAL A 168 -12.48 -5.49 -0.64
C VAL A 168 -11.73 -6.62 0.04
N ILE A 169 -10.46 -6.82 -0.32
CA ILE A 169 -9.61 -7.85 0.29
C ILE A 169 -8.49 -7.18 1.07
N PHE A 170 -8.32 -7.62 2.32
CA PHE A 170 -7.19 -7.26 3.16
C PHE A 170 -6.34 -8.48 3.49
N GLY A 171 -5.03 -8.30 3.47
CA GLY A 171 -4.07 -9.31 3.85
C GLY A 171 -3.73 -10.33 2.77
N ASN A 172 -2.97 -11.35 3.18
CA ASN A 172 -2.14 -12.15 2.27
C ASN A 172 -1.17 -11.29 1.43
N ASP A 173 -0.68 -10.20 2.02
CA ASP A 173 0.28 -9.30 1.37
C ASP A 173 1.71 -9.59 1.81
N TYR A 174 2.66 -9.19 0.97
CA TYR A 174 4.08 -9.46 1.17
C TYR A 174 4.93 -8.25 0.81
N LEU A 175 6.10 -8.16 1.44
CA LEU A 175 7.15 -7.20 1.15
C LEU A 175 8.45 -7.94 0.86
N LEU A 176 9.06 -7.63 -0.28
CA LEU A 176 10.39 -8.07 -0.65
C LEU A 176 11.31 -6.85 -0.65
N THR A 177 12.46 -6.95 0.03
CA THR A 177 13.45 -5.87 0.11
C THR A 177 14.69 -6.26 -0.69
N PHE A 178 15.28 -5.30 -1.39
CA PHE A 178 16.44 -5.50 -2.26
C PHE A 178 17.59 -4.59 -1.86
N ASP A 179 18.82 -5.06 -2.11
CA ASP A 179 20.02 -4.22 -2.01
C ASP A 179 20.15 -3.28 -3.22
N ASN A 180 21.19 -2.43 -3.18
CA ASN A 180 21.46 -1.47 -4.26
C ASN A 180 21.79 -2.14 -5.60
N GLN A 181 22.22 -3.41 -5.59
CA GLN A 181 22.54 -4.22 -6.77
C GLN A 181 21.33 -5.04 -7.26
N ASN A 182 20.12 -4.73 -6.79
CA ASN A 182 18.87 -5.42 -7.14
C ASN A 182 18.82 -6.90 -6.68
N LYS A 183 19.61 -7.29 -5.67
CA LYS A 183 19.53 -8.63 -5.09
C LYS A 183 18.51 -8.66 -3.96
N LEU A 184 17.68 -9.69 -3.95
CA LEU A 184 16.71 -9.92 -2.89
C LEU A 184 17.43 -10.23 -1.57
N ILE A 185 17.16 -9.45 -0.52
CA ILE A 185 17.78 -9.60 0.80
C ILE A 185 16.79 -10.02 1.88
N GLU A 186 15.50 -9.71 1.71
CA GLU A 186 14.47 -10.04 2.69
C GLU A 186 13.14 -10.36 2.01
N LYS A 187 12.41 -11.33 2.59
CA LYS A 187 11.01 -11.63 2.26
C LYS A 187 10.22 -11.58 3.56
N LYS A 188 9.17 -10.77 3.59
CA LYS A 188 8.34 -10.56 4.77
C LYS A 188 6.87 -10.75 4.42
N LYS A 189 6.19 -11.57 5.21
CA LYS A 189 4.72 -11.66 5.17
C LYS A 189 4.14 -10.52 6.00
N LEU A 190 3.21 -9.75 5.45
CA LEU A 190 2.61 -8.61 6.14
C LEU A 190 1.36 -9.01 6.95
N HIS A 191 0.63 -10.05 6.50
CA HIS A 191 -0.60 -10.51 7.16
C HIS A 191 -0.68 -12.03 7.27
N LYS A 192 -1.17 -12.54 8.40
CA LYS A 192 -1.28 -13.99 8.65
C LYS A 192 -2.40 -14.63 7.83
N SER A 193 -3.52 -13.94 7.70
CA SER A 193 -4.75 -14.37 7.03
C SER A 193 -5.14 -13.41 5.91
N LEU A 194 -6.15 -13.84 5.14
CA LEU A 194 -6.86 -13.03 4.16
C LEU A 194 -8.26 -12.74 4.72
N ILE A 195 -8.73 -11.51 4.55
CA ILE A 195 -10.05 -11.05 4.95
C ILE A 195 -10.76 -10.55 3.70
N SER A 196 -11.98 -11.04 3.50
CA SER A 196 -12.84 -10.68 2.37
C SER A 196 -14.04 -9.92 2.92
N MET A 197 -14.19 -8.66 2.52
CA MET A 197 -15.26 -7.78 2.97
C MET A 197 -16.16 -7.42 1.79
N PRO A 198 -17.31 -8.09 1.62
CA PRO A 198 -18.27 -7.71 0.59
C PRO A 198 -18.84 -6.31 0.89
N PHE A 199 -19.17 -5.55 -0.14
CA PHE A 199 -19.87 -4.27 -0.03
C PHE A 199 -20.93 -4.14 -1.12
N ASN A 200 -22.05 -3.51 -0.79
CA ASN A 200 -23.17 -3.25 -1.71
C ASN A 200 -23.21 -1.79 -2.19
N GLY A 201 -22.26 -0.95 -1.73
CA GLY A 201 -22.22 0.47 -2.06
C GLY A 201 -23.24 1.31 -1.29
N GLU A 202 -23.88 0.76 -0.26
CA GLU A 202 -24.58 1.55 0.77
C GLU A 202 -23.56 2.17 1.73
N GLU A 203 -23.95 3.23 2.42
CA GLU A 203 -23.05 3.93 3.33
C GLU A 203 -22.87 3.14 4.63
N ASP A 204 -21.81 2.34 4.68
CA ASP A 204 -21.40 1.65 5.89
C ASP A 204 -20.59 2.59 6.79
N ALA A 205 -21.01 2.73 8.05
CA ALA A 205 -20.39 3.67 8.97
C ALA A 205 -18.95 3.27 9.35
N MET A 206 -18.61 1.98 9.36
CA MET A 206 -17.33 1.50 9.87
C MET A 206 -17.01 0.10 9.34
N SER A 207 -15.75 -0.12 8.94
CA SER A 207 -15.18 -1.46 8.74
C SER A 207 -14.03 -1.70 9.71
N MET A 208 -13.74 -2.97 10.02
CA MET A 208 -12.70 -3.31 10.99
C MET A 208 -12.05 -4.66 10.72
N HIS A 209 -10.75 -4.77 11.01
CA HIS A 209 -10.08 -6.06 11.17
C HIS A 209 -9.02 -6.06 12.27
N THR A 210 -8.48 -7.23 12.55
CA THR A 210 -7.48 -7.45 13.61
C THR A 210 -6.18 -8.00 13.02
N HIS A 211 -5.06 -7.41 13.43
CA HIS A 211 -3.74 -7.99 13.22
C HIS A 211 -3.45 -8.98 14.34
N LEU A 212 -3.23 -10.25 13.96
CA LEU A 212 -2.91 -11.31 14.89
C LEU A 212 -1.54 -11.07 15.55
N LYS A 213 -1.36 -11.60 16.77
CA LYS A 213 -0.08 -11.55 17.49
C LYS A 213 1.07 -12.04 16.59
N GLU A 214 2.23 -11.38 16.68
CA GLU A 214 3.42 -11.58 15.84
C GLU A 214 3.34 -11.03 14.41
N MET A 215 2.25 -10.35 14.05
CA MET A 215 2.18 -9.54 12.82
C MET A 215 2.48 -8.06 13.12
N GLU A 216 2.33 -7.22 12.11
CA GLU A 216 2.50 -5.77 12.24
C GLU A 216 1.61 -5.19 13.34
N ASP A 217 2.23 -4.44 14.26
CA ASP A 217 1.57 -3.79 15.38
C ASP A 217 0.65 -2.63 14.93
N TYR A 218 0.78 -2.17 13.69
CA TYR A 218 0.03 -1.06 13.10
C TYR A 218 -0.64 -1.50 11.79
N ILE A 219 -1.57 -0.68 11.30
CA ILE A 219 -2.03 -0.77 9.90
C ILE A 219 -0.84 -0.72 8.93
N THR A 220 -0.86 -1.51 7.86
CA THR A 220 0.26 -1.59 6.92
C THR A 220 0.12 -0.62 5.75
N PRO A 221 1.21 -0.31 5.02
CA PRO A 221 1.12 0.43 3.77
C PRO A 221 0.21 -0.23 2.72
N THR A 222 0.08 -1.56 2.72
CA THR A 222 -0.80 -2.27 1.77
C THR A 222 -2.26 -2.12 2.18
N ASP A 223 -2.59 -2.13 3.47
CA ASP A 223 -3.94 -1.79 3.95
C ASP A 223 -4.33 -0.36 3.52
N ILE A 224 -3.44 0.63 3.69
CA ILE A 224 -3.67 2.01 3.24
C ILE A 224 -3.87 2.08 1.72
N CYS A 225 -3.05 1.38 0.95
CA CYS A 225 -3.21 1.30 -0.50
C CYS A 225 -4.59 0.74 -0.88
N THR A 226 -4.98 -0.39 -0.30
CA THR A 226 -6.29 -1.02 -0.50
C THR A 226 -7.44 -0.08 -0.12
N LEU A 227 -7.34 0.62 1.02
CA LEU A 227 -8.35 1.59 1.45
C LEU A 227 -8.50 2.76 0.48
N LEU A 228 -7.39 3.27 -0.07
CA LEU A 228 -7.41 4.35 -1.07
C LEU A 228 -7.96 3.87 -2.42
N LEU A 229 -7.68 2.62 -2.81
CA LEU A 229 -8.22 2.02 -4.04
C LEU A 229 -9.72 1.77 -3.95
N TYR A 230 -10.17 1.14 -2.86
CA TYR A 230 -11.51 0.55 -2.77
C TYR A 230 -12.48 1.26 -1.82
N GLY A 231 -11.98 2.01 -0.83
CA GLY A 231 -12.80 2.62 0.23
C GLY A 231 -13.90 3.55 -0.32
N LYS A 232 -13.63 4.25 -1.43
CA LYS A 232 -14.62 5.10 -2.12
C LYS A 232 -15.79 4.31 -2.70
N PHE A 233 -15.58 3.07 -3.15
CA PHE A 233 -16.62 2.22 -3.70
C PHE A 233 -17.43 1.55 -2.60
N ALA A 234 -16.75 1.17 -1.50
CA ALA A 234 -17.39 0.62 -0.31
C ALA A 234 -18.13 1.67 0.53
N LYS A 235 -17.92 2.97 0.26
CA LYS A 235 -18.51 4.11 0.99
C LYS A 235 -18.30 4.05 2.52
N TRP A 236 -17.21 3.44 2.97
CA TRP A 236 -16.87 3.41 4.38
C TRP A 236 -16.55 4.82 4.89
N LYS A 237 -17.06 5.19 6.06
CA LYS A 237 -16.64 6.45 6.72
C LYS A 237 -15.29 6.27 7.41
N GLN A 238 -15.10 5.13 8.07
CA GLN A 238 -13.89 4.80 8.82
C GLN A 238 -13.51 3.33 8.66
N HIS A 239 -12.22 3.06 8.81
CA HIS A 239 -11.69 1.71 8.91
C HIS A 239 -10.78 1.59 10.14
N ILE A 240 -10.99 0.56 10.96
CA ILE A 240 -10.26 0.35 12.21
C ILE A 240 -9.43 -0.92 12.13
N VAL A 241 -8.14 -0.82 12.43
CA VAL A 241 -7.25 -1.97 12.58
C VAL A 241 -6.81 -2.09 14.02
N VAL A 242 -7.13 -3.22 14.66
CA VAL A 242 -6.77 -3.49 16.05
C VAL A 242 -5.62 -4.49 16.10
N SER A 243 -4.57 -4.18 16.85
CA SER A 243 -3.48 -5.11 17.18
C SER A 243 -3.44 -5.39 18.69
N ASP A 244 -2.41 -6.11 19.15
CA ASP A 244 -2.23 -6.40 20.58
C ASP A 244 -2.05 -5.10 21.40
N LYS A 245 -1.28 -4.15 20.86
CA LYS A 245 -0.86 -2.94 21.57
C LYS A 245 -1.51 -1.65 21.07
N TYR A 246 -1.97 -1.61 19.82
CA TYR A 246 -2.40 -0.38 19.18
C TYR A 246 -3.72 -0.53 18.43
N VAL A 247 -4.36 0.61 18.20
CA VAL A 247 -5.53 0.76 17.34
C VAL A 247 -5.19 1.82 16.30
N SER A 248 -5.28 1.45 15.03
CA SER A 248 -5.15 2.35 13.89
C SER A 248 -6.55 2.71 13.39
N VAL A 249 -6.84 4.00 13.29
CA VAL A 249 -8.12 4.53 12.83
C VAL A 249 -7.86 5.32 11.56
N TRP A 250 -8.40 4.81 10.45
CA TRP A 250 -8.38 5.45 9.15
C TRP A 250 -9.69 6.16 8.88
N ASP A 251 -9.63 7.45 8.57
CA ASP A 251 -10.78 8.22 8.10
C ASP A 251 -10.79 8.22 6.56
N CYS A 252 -11.76 7.53 5.98
CA CYS A 252 -11.84 7.33 4.53
C CYS A 252 -12.16 8.61 3.75
N LYS A 253 -12.74 9.62 4.40
CA LYS A 253 -13.13 10.88 3.76
C LYS A 253 -11.98 11.87 3.73
N THR A 254 -11.24 11.97 4.83
CA THR A 254 -10.14 12.94 4.99
C THR A 254 -8.77 12.33 4.70
N GLU A 255 -8.70 11.01 4.49
CA GLU A 255 -7.48 10.24 4.29
C GLU A 255 -6.44 10.44 5.41
N LYS A 256 -6.93 10.54 6.64
CA LYS A 256 -6.11 10.71 7.84
C LYS A 256 -5.99 9.39 8.61
N LEU A 257 -4.77 9.12 9.09
CA LEU A 257 -4.46 7.98 9.92
C LEU A 257 -4.10 8.45 11.34
N ALA A 258 -4.88 8.00 12.32
CA ALA A 258 -4.54 8.12 13.74
C ALA A 258 -4.13 6.75 14.29
N ILE A 259 -3.09 6.72 15.12
CA ILE A 259 -2.67 5.51 15.83
C ILE A 259 -2.69 5.83 17.33
N LEU A 260 -3.36 4.97 18.09
CA LEU A 260 -3.53 5.08 19.53
C LEU A 260 -3.02 3.80 20.19
N THR A 261 -2.55 3.90 21.43
CA THR A 261 -2.40 2.69 22.26
C THR A 261 -3.78 2.11 22.54
N LYS A 262 -3.87 0.78 22.69
CA LYS A 262 -5.13 0.12 23.03
C LYS A 262 -5.69 0.63 24.36
N GLU A 263 -4.82 0.94 25.33
CA GLU A 263 -5.22 1.56 26.59
C GLU A 263 -5.87 2.94 26.39
N ALA A 264 -5.28 3.80 25.55
CA ALA A 264 -5.85 5.12 25.26
C ALA A 264 -7.20 5.00 24.54
N TRP A 265 -7.30 4.09 23.57
CA TRP A 265 -8.55 3.77 22.88
C TRP A 265 -9.64 3.33 23.87
N GLU A 266 -9.34 2.38 24.75
CA GLU A 266 -10.30 1.88 25.73
C GLU A 266 -10.75 2.98 26.71
N LYS A 267 -9.87 3.90 27.12
CA LYS A 267 -10.24 5.03 27.99
C LYS A 267 -11.24 5.98 27.32
N ILE A 268 -11.05 6.26 26.04
CA ILE A 268 -11.96 7.12 25.26
C ILE A 268 -13.35 6.45 25.18
N TYR A 269 -13.42 5.20 24.74
CA TYR A 269 -14.69 4.51 24.50
C TYR A 269 -15.40 4.00 25.77
N LYS A 270 -14.67 3.69 26.86
CA LYS A 270 -15.29 3.38 28.16
C LYS A 270 -15.71 4.64 28.91
N GLY A 271 -15.12 5.80 28.62
CA GLY A 271 -15.54 7.10 29.13
C GLY A 271 -16.87 7.57 28.56
N ASP A 272 -17.12 7.27 27.28
CA ASP A 272 -18.37 7.63 26.59
C ASP A 272 -19.59 6.80 27.02
N ASN A 273 -19.40 5.60 27.58
CA ASN A 273 -20.49 4.74 28.07
C ASN A 273 -20.93 5.05 29.52
N LYS A 274 -20.47 6.15 30.11
CA LYS A 274 -20.83 6.57 31.48
C LYS A 274 -21.69 7.84 31.55
N ASN A 275 -22.20 8.33 30.43
CA ASN A 275 -23.14 9.46 30.36
C ASN A 275 -24.48 9.04 29.76
#